data_AF-A0A3N6PV67-F1
#
_entry.id   AF-A0A3N6PV67-F1
#
_cell.length_a   1.000
_cell.length_b   1.000
_cell.length_c   1.000
_cell.angle_alpha   90.00
_cell.angle_beta   90.00
_cell.angle_gamma   90.00
#
_symmetry.space_group_name_H-M   'P 1'
#
loop_
_entity.id
_entity.type
_entity.pdbx_description
1 polymer ?
#
loop_
_entity_poly.entity_id
_entity_poly.type
_entity_poly.pdbx_seq_one_letter_code
_entity_poly.pdbx_strand_id
1 'polypeptide(L)' 'MTEIVFQKIFDPFFTTKPIGSGTGLGLSVCQQVIIEKHQDKLNCTSTPKQGTEFLIEIPIRQKTKQTTEL' A
#
# COMPACT_ATOMS: atom_id res chain seq x y z
N MET A 1 6.03 -14.16 0.15
CA MET A 1 6.81 -13.02 -0.35
C MET A 1 8.20 -13.08 0.26
N THR A 2 9.27 -12.71 -0.45
CA THR A 2 10.60 -12.60 0.18
C THR A 2 10.76 -11.22 0.82
N GLU A 3 11.68 -11.09 1.77
CA GLU A 3 11.96 -9.83 2.45
C GLU A 3 12.40 -8.72 1.48
N ILE A 4 13.22 -9.05 0.48
CA ILE A 4 13.66 -8.10 -0.56
C ILE A 4 12.47 -7.58 -1.38
N VAL A 5 11.51 -8.45 -1.71
CA VAL A 5 10.31 -8.04 -2.44
C VAL A 5 9.45 -7.15 -1.55
N PHE A 6 9.27 -7.50 -0.27
CA PHE A 6 8.48 -6.72 0.69
C PHE A 6 8.94 -5.27 0.78
N GLN A 7 10.25 -5.01 0.81
CA GLN A 7 10.80 -3.65 0.86
C GLN A 7 10.48 -2.80 -0.38
N LYS A 8 10.09 -3.44 -1.50
CA LYS A 8 9.88 -2.78 -2.80
C LYS A 8 8.43 -2.80 -3.25
N ILE A 9 7.53 -3.54 -2.61
CA ILE A 9 6.16 -3.74 -3.13
C ILE A 9 5.35 -2.44 -3.23
N PHE A 10 5.74 -1.41 -2.47
CA PHE A 10 5.11 -0.09 -2.49
C PHE A 10 5.83 0.91 -3.41
N ASP A 11 6.96 0.53 -3.99
CA ASP A 11 7.66 1.37 -4.95
C ASP A 11 6.81 1.49 -6.23
N PRO A 12 6.61 2.70 -6.77
CA PRO A 12 5.94 2.87 -8.05
C PRO A 12 6.61 2.03 -9.14
N PHE A 13 5.78 1.40 -9.97
CA PHE A 13 6.20 0.54 -11.09
C PHE A 13 6.85 -0.79 -10.72
N PHE A 14 7.07 -1.07 -9.44
CA PHE A 14 7.60 -2.37 -9.03
C PHE A 14 6.58 -3.49 -9.31
N THR A 15 7.06 -4.56 -9.92
CA THR A 15 6.25 -5.76 -10.17
C THR A 15 7.14 -6.99 -10.28
N THR A 16 6.64 -8.12 -9.80
CA THR A 16 7.25 -9.44 -10.04
C THR A 16 6.62 -10.14 -11.26
N LYS A 17 5.64 -9.50 -11.91
CA LYS A 17 5.00 -10.02 -13.12
C LYS A 17 5.86 -9.74 -14.36
N PRO A 18 5.71 -10.54 -15.43
CA PRO A 18 6.39 -10.28 -16.70
C PRO A 18 6.02 -8.90 -17.28
N ILE A 19 6.88 -8.40 -18.18
CA ILE A 19 6.65 -7.17 -18.92
C ILE A 19 5.30 -7.22 -19.64
N GLY A 20 4.56 -6.12 -19.62
CA GLY A 20 3.23 -6.01 -20.25
C GLY A 20 2.08 -6.63 -19.43
N SER A 21 2.34 -7.28 -18.29
CA SER A 21 1.31 -7.92 -17.45
C SER A 21 0.73 -7.00 -16.35
N GLY A 22 1.03 -5.71 -16.41
CA GLY A 22 0.58 -4.69 -15.47
C GLY A 22 1.57 -3.53 -15.33
N THR A 23 1.13 -2.46 -14.68
CA THR A 23 1.92 -1.22 -14.52
C THR A 23 2.74 -1.18 -13.23
N GLY A 24 2.46 -2.06 -12.26
CA GLY A 24 3.11 -2.02 -10.94
C GLY A 24 2.70 -0.84 -10.06
N LEU A 25 1.56 -0.19 -10.33
CA LEU A 25 1.12 1.01 -9.60
C LEU A 25 0.09 0.77 -8.49
N GLY A 26 -0.50 -0.43 -8.42
CA GLY A 26 -1.63 -0.68 -7.52
C GLY A 26 -1.29 -0.42 -6.05
N LEU A 27 -0.22 -1.05 -5.55
CA LEU A 27 0.18 -0.95 -4.15
C LEU A 27 0.74 0.44 -3.78
N SER A 28 1.47 1.09 -4.68
CA SER A 28 1.96 2.46 -4.44
C SER A 28 0.81 3.45 -4.29
N VAL A 29 -0.23 3.34 -5.14
CA VAL A 29 -1.44 4.18 -5.03
C VAL A 29 -2.21 3.85 -3.75
N CYS A 30 -2.38 2.57 -3.40
CA CYS A 30 -3.03 2.20 -2.14
C CYS A 30 -2.31 2.82 -0.93
N GLN A 31 -0.99 2.71 -0.87
CA GLN A 31 -0.20 3.28 0.23
C GLN A 31 -0.37 4.80 0.29
N GLN A 32 -0.27 5.50 -0.85
CA GLN A 32 -0.50 6.96 -0.91
C GLN A 32 -1.89 7.33 -0.39
N VAL A 33 -2.94 6.67 -0.87
CA VAL A 33 -4.32 6.95 -0.43
C VAL A 33 -4.48 6.75 1.08
N ILE A 34 -3.95 5.65 1.62
CA ILE A 34 -4.05 5.30 3.04
C ILE A 34 -3.28 6.31 3.91
N ILE A 35 -2.04 6.65 3.54
CA ILE A 35 -1.20 7.59 4.29
C ILE A 35 -1.73 9.03 4.16
N GLU A 36 -2.02 9.50 2.94
CA GLU A 36 -2.35 10.89 2.66
C GLU A 36 -3.76 11.27 3.11
N LYS A 37 -4.76 10.39 2.91
CA LYS A 37 -6.15 10.76 3.24
C LYS A 37 -6.51 10.53 4.69
N HIS A 38 -5.87 9.59 5.36
CA HIS A 38 -6.39 9.09 6.63
C HIS A 38 -5.37 8.98 7.77
N GLN A 39 -4.05 9.15 7.51
CA GLN A 39 -2.98 8.84 8.47
C GLN A 39 -3.05 7.39 8.99
N ASP A 40 -3.46 6.49 8.11
CA ASP A 40 -3.83 5.12 8.47
C ASP A 40 -2.64 4.16 8.45
N LYS A 41 -2.85 2.99 9.04
CA LYS A 41 -1.89 1.89 9.06
C LYS A 41 -2.21 0.88 7.96
N LEU A 42 -1.19 0.53 7.19
CA LEU A 42 -1.19 -0.60 6.25
C LEU A 42 -0.15 -1.60 6.73
N ASN A 43 -0.61 -2.77 7.15
CA ASN A 43 0.25 -3.88 7.53
C ASN A 43 0.17 -4.97 6.47
N CYS A 44 1.28 -5.67 6.22
CA CYS A 44 1.33 -6.78 5.29
C CYS A 44 2.07 -7.94 5.94
N THR A 45 1.42 -9.10 5.98
CA THR A 45 1.96 -10.35 6.54
C THR A 45 1.97 -11.38 5.43
N SER A 46 3.13 -11.97 5.15
CA SER A 46 3.27 -12.95 4.07
C SER A 46 4.08 -14.15 4.53
N THR A 47 3.52 -15.34 4.34
CA THR A 47 4.23 -16.59 4.56
C THR A 47 4.39 -17.31 3.23
N PRO A 48 5.62 -17.55 2.75
CA PRO A 48 5.86 -18.26 1.50
C PRO A 48 5.09 -19.58 1.44
N LYS A 49 4.47 -19.85 0.28
CA LYS A 49 3.64 -21.05 0.03
C LYS A 49 2.35 -21.17 0.86
N GLN A 50 2.04 -20.23 1.75
CA GLN A 50 0.79 -20.22 2.51
C GLN A 50 -0.15 -19.09 2.08
N GLY A 51 0.39 -17.91 1.81
CA GLY A 51 -0.41 -16.78 1.37
C GLY A 51 0.20 -15.43 1.73
N THR A 52 -0.56 -14.38 1.48
CA THR A 52 -0.24 -13.00 1.87
C THR A 52 -1.53 -12.33 2.31
N GLU A 53 -1.47 -11.64 3.44
CA GLU A 53 -2.56 -10.87 4.02
C GLU A 53 -2.14 -9.40 4.07
N PHE A 54 -3.04 -8.52 3.66
CA PHE A 54 -2.91 -7.08 3.81
C PHE A 54 -4.01 -6.60 4.75
N LEU A 55 -3.61 -5.97 5.84
CA LEU A 55 -4.51 -5.39 6.84
C LEU A 55 -4.48 -3.87 6.70
N ILE A 56 -5.67 -3.29 6.46
CA ILE A 56 -5.88 -1.85 6.34
C ILE A 56 -6.77 -1.42 7.50
N GLU A 57 -6.28 -0.52 8.33
CA GLU A 57 -7.04 0.03 9.46
C GLU A 57 -7.53 1.44 9.11
N ILE A 58 -8.84 1.60 8.89
CA ILE A 58 -9.46 2.90 8.55
C ILE A 58 -10.38 3.33 9.70
N PRO A 59 -10.22 4.55 10.26
CA PRO A 59 -11.09 5.04 11.31
C PRO A 59 -12.48 5.35 10.77
N ILE A 60 -13.51 4.94 11.52
CA ILE A 60 -14.92 5.22 11.19
C ILE A 60 -15.19 6.74 11.13
N ARG A 61 -14.45 7.53 11.92
CA ARG A 61 -14.49 8.99 11.91
C ARG A 61 -13.17 9.53 11.41
N GLN A 62 -13.18 10.05 10.19
CA GLN A 62 -12.02 10.70 9.60
C GLN A 62 -11.89 12.11 10.17
N LYS A 63 -10.69 12.47 10.64
CA LYS A 63 -10.40 13.87 10.94
C LYS A 63 -10.33 14.60 9.61
N THR A 64 -11.30 15.46 9.33
CA THR A 64 -11.26 16.34 8.17
C THR A 64 -9.97 17.15 8.27
N LYS A 65 -9.05 16.99 7.32
CA LYS A 65 -7.92 17.90 7.19
C LYS A 65 -8.54 19.27 6.87
N GLN A 66 -8.57 20.17 7.86
CA GLN A 66 -8.88 21.56 7.58
C GLN A 66 -7.78 22.06 6.64
N THR A 67 -8.14 22.34 5.40
CA THR A 67 -7.30 23.15 4.52
C THR A 67 -7.22 24.51 5.18
N THR A 68 -6.14 24.78 5.91
CA THR A 68 -5.79 26.15 6.27
C THR A 68 -5.34 26.82 4.98
N GLU A 69 -6.28 27.47 4.29
CA GLU A 69 -5.95 28.47 3.28
C GLU A 69 -5.21 29.61 4.01
N LEU A 70 -3.99 29.91 3.57
CA LEU A 70 -3.25 31.13 3.89
C LEU A 70 -3.37 32.09 2.70
#